data_AF-A0A1Z4RB09-F1
#
_entry.id   AF-A0A1Z4RB09-F1
#
_cell.length_a   1.000
_cell.length_b   1.000
_cell.length_c   1.000
_cell.angle_alpha   90.00
_cell.angle_beta   90.00
_cell.angle_gamma   90.00
#
_symmetry.space_group_name_H-M   'P 1'
#
loop_
_entity.id
_entity.type
_entity.pdbx_description
1 polymer ?
#
loop_
_entity_poly.entity_id
_entity_poly.type
_entity_poly.pdbx_seq_one_letter_code
_entity_poly.pdbx_strand_id
1 'polypeptide(L)'
;MTSPLERIESHPQEAKRLIGIRYEDFISLVMLAEQRHIEKQAEIEKNKIRLIAPGGGRSAEMTVKQGICLCLVYLRQKPTFEILGLLFSVSRNKANKTFNYWVEILP
;
A
#
# COMPACT_ATOMS: atom_id res chain seq x y z
N MET A 1 9.44 -7.32 15.01
CA MET A 1 10.21 -7.08 13.78
C MET A 1 9.86 -5.70 13.29
N THR A 2 10.84 -4.88 12.96
CA THR A 2 10.60 -3.55 12.37
C THR A 2 10.06 -3.73 10.96
N SER A 3 8.92 -3.12 10.65
CA SER A 3 8.33 -3.22 9.32
C SER A 3 9.23 -2.53 8.28
N PRO A 4 9.21 -2.95 7.00
CA PRO A 4 9.99 -2.30 5.96
C PRO A 4 9.74 -0.79 5.85
N LEU A 5 8.51 -0.35 6.14
CA LEU A 5 8.15 1.07 6.15
C LEU A 5 8.87 1.83 7.27
N GLU A 6 8.77 1.36 8.51
CA GLU A 6 9.45 1.98 9.66
C GLU A 6 10.98 2.06 9.45
N ARG A 7 11.55 1.06 8.78
CA ARG A 7 12.97 1.03 8.45
C ARG A 7 13.35 2.11 7.43
N ILE A 8 12.51 2.35 6.43
CA ILE A 8 12.73 3.38 5.42
C ILE A 8 12.49 4.78 5.99
N GLU A 9 11.52 4.94 6.90
CA GLU A 9 11.27 6.22 7.58
C GLU A 9 12.40 6.58 8.55
N SER A 10 12.96 5.60 9.27
CA SER A 10 14.10 5.83 10.17
C SER A 10 15.44 5.99 9.44
N HIS A 11 15.61 5.33 8.28
CA HIS A 11 16.84 5.36 7.50
C HIS A 11 16.57 5.59 6.01
N PRO A 12 16.32 6.85 5.59
CA PRO A 12 15.97 7.19 4.21
C PRO A 12 17.00 6.72 3.16
N GLN A 13 18.29 6.62 3.52
CA GLN A 13 19.34 6.09 2.65
C GLN A 13 19.13 4.62 2.25
N GLU A 14 18.41 3.84 3.06
CA GLU A 14 18.15 2.42 2.79
C GLU A 14 16.96 2.20 1.83
N ALA A 15 16.15 3.24 1.56
CA ALA A 15 15.00 3.17 0.66
C ALA A 15 15.39 2.57 -0.69
N LYS A 16 16.48 3.06 -1.29
CA LYS A 16 16.93 2.60 -2.62
C LYS A 16 17.29 1.11 -2.63
N ARG A 17 17.82 0.60 -1.52
CA ARG A 17 18.16 -0.83 -1.38
C ARG A 17 16.90 -1.69 -1.19
N LEU A 18 15.97 -1.23 -0.35
CA LEU A 18 14.80 -1.99 0.07
C LEU A 18 13.65 -1.97 -0.96
N ILE A 19 13.31 -0.80 -1.47
CA ILE A 19 12.18 -0.57 -2.39
C ILE A 19 12.61 -0.20 -3.82
N GLY A 20 13.90 0.04 -4.06
CA GLY A 20 14.42 0.32 -5.40
C GLY A 20 14.38 1.79 -5.82
N ILE A 21 13.76 2.67 -5.03
CA ILE A 21 13.64 4.12 -5.29
C ILE A 21 14.15 4.93 -4.10
N ARG A 22 14.47 6.22 -4.31
CA ARG A 22 14.88 7.10 -3.22
C ARG A 22 13.67 7.43 -2.34
N TYR A 23 13.94 7.85 -1.10
CA TYR A 23 12.87 8.20 -0.17
C TYR A 23 12.01 9.38 -0.67
N GLU A 24 12.63 10.39 -1.28
CA GLU A 24 11.93 11.52 -1.90
C GLU A 24 10.94 11.05 -2.97
N ASP A 25 11.40 10.19 -3.89
CA ASP A 25 10.57 9.63 -4.95
C ASP A 25 9.43 8.77 -4.37
N PHE A 26 9.70 8.05 -3.28
CA PHE A 26 8.68 7.29 -2.55
C PHE A 26 7.59 8.20 -1.96
N ILE A 27 7.95 9.32 -1.35
CA ILE A 27 6.98 10.26 -0.79
C ILE A 27 6.13 10.89 -1.90
N SER A 28 6.75 11.29 -3.01
CA SER A 28 6.02 11.80 -4.18
C SER A 28 5.07 10.74 -4.76
N LEU A 29 5.50 9.49 -4.85
CA LEU A 29 4.67 8.39 -5.32
C LEU A 29 3.49 8.13 -4.38
N VAL A 30 3.71 8.17 -3.06
CA VAL A 30 2.65 8.04 -2.06
C VAL A 30 1.58 9.12 -2.26
N MET A 31 1.99 10.38 -2.42
CA MET A 31 1.06 11.50 -2.61
C MET A 31 0.21 11.32 -3.87
N LEU A 32 0.83 10.93 -4.99
CA LEU A 32 0.12 10.67 -6.25
C LEU A 32 -0.83 9.48 -6.15
N ALA A 33 -0.39 8.40 -5.52
CA ALA A 33 -1.20 7.20 -5.35
C ALA A 33 -2.38 7.44 -4.39
N GLU A 34 -2.21 8.27 -3.37
CA GLU A 34 -3.28 8.67 -2.46
C GLU A 34 -4.36 9.50 -3.17
N GLN A 35 -3.96 10.43 -4.05
CA GLN A 35 -4.91 11.17 -4.89
C GLN A 35 -5.72 10.22 -5.79
N ARG A 36 -5.05 9.32 -6.51
CA ARG A 36 -5.73 8.32 -7.35
C ARG A 36 -6.59 7.36 -6.55
N HIS A 37 -6.19 7.02 -5.34
CA HIS A 37 -6.97 6.20 -4.42
C HIS A 37 -8.31 6.88 -4.08
N ILE A 38 -8.27 8.17 -3.76
CA ILE A 38 -9.46 8.98 -3.48
C ILE A 38 -10.34 9.07 -4.73
N GLU A 39 -9.77 9.30 -5.91
CA GLU A 39 -10.51 9.34 -7.18
C GLU A 39 -11.21 8.01 -7.47
N LYS A 40 -10.49 6.88 -7.35
CA LYS A 40 -11.05 5.53 -7.55
C LYS A 40 -12.15 5.24 -6.52
N GLN A 41 -11.99 5.66 -5.26
CA GLN A 41 -13.04 5.53 -4.26
C GLN A 41 -14.26 6.38 -4.62
N ALA A 42 -14.08 7.63 -5.04
CA ALA A 42 -15.18 8.50 -5.44
C ALA A 42 -15.94 7.96 -6.66
N GLU A 43 -15.24 7.36 -7.63
CA GLU A 43 -15.86 6.71 -8.78
C GLU A 43 -16.65 5.46 -8.38
N ILE A 44 -16.08 4.61 -7.51
CA ILE A 44 -16.79 3.47 -6.94
C ILE A 44 -18.04 3.96 -6.21
N GLU A 45 -17.96 5.03 -5.43
CA GLU A 45 -19.09 5.60 -4.72
C GLU A 45 -20.17 6.17 -5.64
N LYS A 46 -19.79 6.86 -6.72
CA LYS A 46 -20.72 7.37 -7.74
C LYS A 46 -21.50 6.24 -8.42
N ASN A 47 -20.85 5.12 -8.67
CA ASN A 47 -21.43 3.96 -9.35
C ASN A 47 -22.17 3.01 -8.40
N LYS A 48 -22.12 3.21 -7.07
CA LYS A 48 -22.72 2.31 -6.09
C LYS A 48 -24.15 2.74 -5.73
N ILE A 49 -25.11 1.87 -6.00
CA ILE A 49 -26.48 2.01 -5.47
C ILE A 49 -26.43 1.65 -3.97
N ARG A 50 -26.58 2.64 -3.07
CA ARG A 50 -26.48 2.45 -1.62
C ARG A 50 -27.83 2.04 -1.01
N LEU A 51 -27.83 0.96 -0.21
CA LEU A 51 -28.92 0.60 0.71
C LEU A 51 -28.67 1.10 2.15
N ILE A 52 -27.42 1.44 2.52
CA ILE A 52 -26.98 1.80 3.88
C ILE A 52 -26.07 3.03 3.82
N ALA A 53 -26.05 3.83 4.89
CA ALA A 53 -25.18 5.00 5.04
C ALA A 53 -23.68 4.65 4.95
N PRO A 54 -22.84 5.59 4.45
CA PRO A 54 -21.38 5.40 4.41
C PRO A 54 -20.82 5.22 5.82
N GLY A 55 -19.85 4.31 5.98
CA GLY A 55 -19.14 4.09 7.26
C GLY A 55 -19.52 2.83 8.04
N GLY A 56 -20.48 2.02 7.57
CA GLY A 56 -20.83 0.74 8.22
C GLY A 56 -19.81 -0.40 8.06
N GLY A 57 -18.67 -0.14 7.41
CA GLY A 57 -17.61 -1.13 7.16
C GLY A 57 -16.45 -1.02 8.14
N ARG A 58 -15.75 -2.14 8.38
CA ARG A 58 -14.52 -2.20 9.20
C ARG A 58 -13.48 -1.22 8.65
N SER A 59 -12.90 -0.40 9.53
CA SER A 59 -11.81 0.52 9.20
C SER A 59 -10.66 -0.22 8.51
N ALA A 60 -10.02 0.45 7.54
CA ALA A 60 -8.90 -0.13 6.81
C ALA A 60 -7.73 -0.38 7.77
N GLU A 61 -7.45 -1.65 8.06
CA GLU A 61 -6.35 -2.09 8.94
C GLU A 61 -4.95 -1.70 8.44
N MET A 62 -4.82 -1.14 7.23
CA MET A 62 -3.55 -0.79 6.63
C MET A 62 -3.63 0.59 5.98
N THR A 63 -2.61 1.39 6.23
CA THR A 63 -2.49 2.74 5.66
C THR A 63 -2.10 2.69 4.19
N VAL A 64 -2.38 3.78 3.46
CA VAL A 64 -1.97 3.95 2.05
C VAL A 64 -0.46 3.76 1.89
N LYS A 65 0.33 4.42 2.74
CA LYS A 65 1.80 4.30 2.77
C LYS A 65 2.27 2.86 2.92
N GLN A 66 1.70 2.10 3.87
CA GLN A 66 2.05 0.70 4.07
C GLN A 66 1.69 -0.15 2.85
N GLY A 67 0.52 0.05 2.24
CA GLY A 67 0.10 -0.68 1.06
C GLY A 67 1.01 -0.44 -0.15
N ILE A 68 1.42 0.81 -0.36
CA ILE A 68 2.37 1.19 -1.42
C ILE A 68 3.75 0.62 -1.14
N CYS A 69 4.25 0.75 0.08
CA CYS A 69 5.53 0.16 0.49
C CYS A 69 5.55 -1.37 0.28
N LEU A 70 4.46 -2.06 0.62
CA LEU A 70 4.29 -3.50 0.38
C LEU A 70 4.39 -3.82 -1.10
N CYS A 71 3.73 -3.04 -1.95
CA CYS A 71 3.79 -3.21 -3.40
C CYS A 71 5.21 -3.03 -3.95
N LEU A 72 5.93 -1.98 -3.52
CA LEU A 72 7.29 -1.73 -3.98
C LEU A 72 8.28 -2.81 -3.52
N VAL A 73 8.15 -3.29 -2.28
CA VAL A 73 8.95 -4.43 -1.78
C VAL A 73 8.69 -5.66 -2.66
N TYR A 74 7.44 -5.91 -3.03
CA TYR A 74 7.11 -7.01 -3.95
C TYR A 74 7.75 -6.83 -5.32
N LEU A 75 7.60 -5.66 -5.93
CA LEU A 75 8.13 -5.38 -7.27
C LEU A 75 9.66 -5.50 -7.30
N ARG A 76 10.34 -5.07 -6.23
CA ARG A 76 11.80 -5.09 -6.13
C ARG A 76 12.37 -6.48 -5.84
N GLN A 77 11.80 -7.21 -4.89
CA GLN A 77 12.42 -8.41 -4.33
C GLN A 77 11.68 -9.71 -4.69
N LYS A 78 10.46 -9.61 -5.24
CA LYS A 78 9.58 -10.74 -5.58
C LYS A 78 9.40 -11.80 -4.47
N PRO A 79 9.27 -11.43 -3.18
CA PRO A 79 8.99 -12.39 -2.11
C PRO A 79 7.63 -13.06 -2.27
N THR A 80 7.43 -14.19 -1.58
CA THR A 80 6.10 -14.80 -1.46
C THR A 80 5.16 -13.90 -0.65
N PHE A 81 3.84 -14.03 -0.86
CA PHE A 81 2.85 -13.28 -0.08
C PHE A 81 2.83 -13.66 1.41
N GLU A 82 3.38 -14.81 1.78
CA GLU A 82 3.59 -15.20 3.19
C GLU A 82 4.65 -14.33 3.84
N ILE A 83 5.79 -14.16 3.16
CA ILE A 83 6.89 -13.32 3.63
C ILE A 83 6.42 -11.87 3.70
N LEU A 84 5.68 -11.38 2.68
CA LEU A 84 5.08 -10.04 2.76
C LEU A 84 4.10 -9.91 3.92
N GLY A 85 3.26 -10.92 4.16
CA GLY A 85 2.36 -10.94 5.30
C GLY A 85 3.13 -10.80 6.62
N LEU A 86 4.23 -11.52 6.77
CA LEU A 86 5.10 -11.45 7.94
C LEU A 86 5.80 -10.09 8.10
N LEU A 87 6.30 -9.51 7.00
CA LEU A 87 6.98 -8.21 7.01
C LEU A 87 6.05 -7.03 7.38
N PHE A 88 4.76 -7.13 7.03
CA PHE A 88 3.77 -6.08 7.24
C PHE A 88 2.74 -6.45 8.33
N SER A 89 2.94 -7.54 9.05
CA SER A 89 2.03 -8.05 10.09
C SER A 89 0.57 -8.21 9.61
N VAL A 90 0.40 -8.70 8.38
CA VAL A 90 -0.90 -8.98 7.75
C VAL A 90 -1.00 -10.43 7.28
N SER A 91 -2.20 -10.94 7.05
CA SER A 91 -2.35 -12.28 6.49
C SER A 91 -1.87 -12.35 5.03
N ARG A 92 -1.46 -13.55 4.57
CA ARG A 92 -1.10 -13.82 3.16
C ARG A 92 -2.16 -13.29 2.19
N ASN A 93 -3.44 -13.57 2.47
CA ASN A 93 -4.55 -13.13 1.64
C ASN A 93 -4.69 -11.61 1.63
N LYS A 94 -4.47 -10.94 2.77
CA LYS A 94 -4.50 -9.48 2.87
C LYS A 94 -3.35 -8.85 2.10
N ALA A 95 -2.13 -9.39 2.22
CA ALA A 95 -0.98 -8.95 1.43
C ALA A 95 -1.25 -9.07 -0.08
N ASN A 96 -1.78 -10.21 -0.53
CA ASN A 96 -2.14 -10.43 -1.94
C ASN A 96 -3.20 -9.42 -2.43
N LYS A 97 -4.30 -9.25 -1.68
CA LYS A 97 -5.35 -8.27 -2.04
C LYS A 97 -4.80 -6.84 -2.11
N THR A 98 -3.94 -6.49 -1.17
CA THR A 98 -3.30 -5.17 -1.09
C THR A 98 -2.39 -4.94 -2.29
N PHE A 99 -1.55 -5.92 -2.63
CA PHE A 99 -0.69 -5.84 -3.80
C PHE A 99 -1.49 -5.62 -5.09
N ASN A 100 -2.50 -6.46 -5.35
CA ASN A 100 -3.31 -6.36 -6.57
C ASN A 100 -4.09 -5.03 -6.61
N TYR A 101 -4.54 -4.53 -5.46
CA TYR A 101 -5.23 -3.24 -5.40
C TYR A 101 -4.30 -2.07 -5.77
N TRP A 102 -3.11 -2.02 -5.17
CA TRP A 102 -2.18 -0.90 -5.37
C TRP A 102 -1.45 -0.96 -6.71
N VAL A 103 -1.15 -2.15 -7.24
CA VAL A 103 -0.50 -2.27 -8.56
C VAL A 103 -1.36 -1.71 -9.69
N GLU A 104 -2.69 -1.73 -9.55
CA GLU A 104 -3.62 -1.10 -10.50
C GLU A 104 -3.67 0.44 -10.38
N ILE A 105 -3.26 1.00 -9.24
CA ILE A 105 -3.38 2.44 -8.93
C ILE A 105 -2.06 3.15 -9.17
N LEU A 106 -0.95 2.47 -8.91
CA LEU A 106 0.39 3.00 -9.11
C LEU A 106 0.61 3.36 -10.60
N PRO A 107 1.27 4.50 -10.88
CA PRO A 107 1.64 4.92 -12.22
C PRO A 107 2.70 4.03 -12.87
#